data_AF-A0A819Z371-F1
#
_entry.id   AF-A0A819Z371-F1
#
_cell.length_a   1.000
_cell.length_b   1.000
_cell.length_c   1.000
_cell.angle_alpha   90.00
_cell.angle_beta   90.00
_cell.angle_gamma   90.00
#
_symmetry.space_group_name_H-M   'P 1'
#
loop_
_entity.id
_entity.type
_entity.pdbx_description
1 polymer ?
#
loop_
_entity_poly.entity_id
_entity_poly.type
_entity_poly.pdbx_seq_one_letter_code
_entity_poly.pdbx_strand_id
1 'polypeptide(L)'
;MDQPTSHLSNTNIDIDYTTPTVRYSVKNDETLKEGLTYLNENGYVVISDVLNQEEIDENKKLLWKFLEDASNGQMRRDQPETWSNPW
;
A
#
# COMPACT_ATOMS: atom_id res chain seq x y z
N MET A 1 22.93 -32.67 -27.55
CA MET A 1 23.26 -31.45 -26.79
C MET A 1 21.96 -30.97 -26.19
N ASP A 2 21.73 -31.31 -24.94
CA ASP A 2 20.61 -30.76 -24.15
C ASP A 2 21.00 -29.36 -23.69
N GLN A 3 20.09 -28.41 -23.86
CA GLN A 3 20.11 -27.13 -23.15
C GLN A 3 18.92 -27.12 -22.20
N PRO A 4 19.12 -27.05 -20.88
CA PRO A 4 18.06 -26.74 -19.93
C PRO A 4 17.94 -25.22 -19.75
N THR A 5 16.84 -24.80 -19.13
CA THR A 5 16.47 -23.43 -18.67
C THR A 5 15.82 -22.52 -19.70
N SER A 6 14.90 -21.62 -19.35
CA SER A 6 13.92 -21.50 -18.26
C SER A 6 13.14 -20.24 -18.64
N HIS A 7 11.81 -20.24 -18.68
CA HIS A 7 11.08 -18.99 -18.47
C HIS A 7 9.75 -19.34 -17.81
N LEU A 8 9.65 -18.94 -16.54
CA LEU A 8 8.43 -18.94 -15.76
C LEU A 8 7.31 -18.33 -16.62
N SER A 9 6.33 -19.17 -16.98
CA SER A 9 5.15 -18.77 -17.73
C SER A 9 4.41 -17.68 -16.96
N ASN A 10 4.14 -16.56 -17.64
CA ASN A 10 3.17 -15.52 -17.26
C ASN A 10 1.99 -16.13 -16.51
N THR A 11 1.98 -16.02 -15.18
CA THR A 11 0.76 -16.25 -14.41
C THR A 11 -0.17 -15.09 -14.74
N ASN A 12 -1.10 -15.32 -15.65
CA ASN A 12 -2.35 -14.58 -15.72
C ASN A 12 -3.07 -14.81 -14.38
N ILE A 13 -2.71 -14.02 -13.37
CA ILE A 13 -3.43 -13.99 -12.10
C ILE A 13 -4.74 -13.25 -12.41
N ASP A 14 -5.83 -13.99 -12.46
CA ASP A 14 -7.17 -13.42 -12.53
C ASP A 14 -7.46 -12.78 -11.17
N ILE A 15 -7.32 -11.46 -11.07
CA ILE A 15 -7.56 -10.71 -9.85
C ILE A 15 -9.04 -10.35 -9.81
N ASP A 16 -9.79 -11.04 -8.95
CA ASP A 16 -11.18 -10.71 -8.67
C ASP A 16 -11.27 -9.51 -7.70
N TYR A 17 -11.72 -8.36 -8.22
CA TYR A 17 -11.98 -7.16 -7.42
C TYR A 17 -13.39 -7.11 -6.81
N THR A 18 -14.23 -8.12 -7.07
CA THR A 18 -15.61 -8.15 -6.57
C THR A 18 -15.73 -8.62 -5.13
N THR A 19 -14.72 -9.35 -4.63
CA THR A 19 -14.71 -9.83 -3.25
C THR A 19 -14.27 -8.71 -2.29
N PRO A 20 -15.17 -8.21 -1.41
CA PRO A 20 -14.81 -7.16 -0.46
C PRO A 20 -13.84 -7.69 0.60
N THR A 21 -12.71 -7.00 0.77
CA THR A 21 -11.78 -7.31 1.87
C THR A 21 -12.30 -6.74 3.18
N VAL A 22 -12.54 -7.61 4.15
CA VAL A 22 -12.93 -7.23 5.52
C VAL A 22 -11.83 -6.37 6.14
N ARG A 23 -12.22 -5.30 6.83
CA ARG A 23 -11.31 -4.39 7.54
C ARG A 23 -11.64 -4.41 9.03
N TYR A 24 -10.62 -4.57 9.86
CA TYR A 24 -10.76 -4.68 11.30
C TYR A 24 -10.32 -3.38 11.98
N SER A 25 -11.18 -2.78 12.80
CA SER A 25 -10.91 -1.46 13.39
C SER A 25 -10.06 -1.57 14.64
N VAL A 26 -9.02 -0.74 14.76
CA VAL A 26 -8.23 -0.65 16.01
C VAL A 26 -9.00 -0.01 17.17
N LYS A 27 -10.13 0.65 16.90
CA LYS A 27 -10.95 1.32 17.93
C LYS A 27 -11.96 0.37 18.59
N ASN A 28 -12.08 -0.87 18.10
CA ASN A 28 -12.96 -1.88 18.65
C ASN A 28 -12.17 -3.16 18.93
N ASP A 29 -12.02 -3.48 20.20
CA ASP A 29 -11.22 -4.62 20.69
C ASP A 29 -11.70 -5.98 20.15
N GLU A 30 -12.99 -6.16 19.92
CA GLU A 30 -13.54 -7.40 19.37
C GLU A 30 -13.12 -7.56 17.92
N THR A 31 -13.34 -6.54 17.09
CA THR A 31 -12.93 -6.57 15.68
C THR A 31 -11.41 -6.68 15.54
N LEU A 32 -10.64 -6.04 16.42
CA LEU A 32 -9.19 -6.14 16.41
C LEU A 32 -8.71 -7.58 16.70
N LYS A 33 -9.32 -8.26 17.67
CA LYS A 33 -9.02 -9.67 17.97
C LYS A 33 -9.35 -10.58 16.79
N GLU A 34 -10.50 -10.38 16.15
CA GLU A 34 -10.86 -11.12 14.93
C GLU A 34 -9.84 -10.90 13.82
N GLY A 35 -9.37 -9.67 13.63
CA GLY A 35 -8.32 -9.35 12.66
C GLY A 35 -6.99 -10.05 12.94
N LEU A 36 -6.61 -10.19 14.22
CA LEU A 36 -5.41 -10.94 14.60
C LEU A 36 -5.55 -12.44 14.33
N THR A 37 -6.74 -13.02 14.59
CA THR A 37 -7.05 -14.40 14.20
C THR A 37 -6.96 -14.56 12.69
N TYR A 38 -7.56 -13.64 11.93
CA TYR A 38 -7.52 -13.64 10.46
C TYR A 38 -6.09 -13.57 9.94
N LEU A 39 -5.24 -12.72 10.52
CA LEU A 39 -3.82 -12.62 10.18
C LEU A 39 -3.10 -13.96 10.36
N ASN A 40 -3.34 -14.65 11.48
CA ASN A 40 -2.73 -15.94 11.77
C ASN A 40 -3.16 -17.03 10.78
N GLU A 41 -4.41 -17.00 10.33
CA GLU A 41 -4.97 -17.99 9.40
C GLU A 41 -4.59 -17.72 7.94
N ASN A 42 -4.49 -16.46 7.52
CA ASN A 42 -4.40 -16.06 6.11
C ASN A 42 -3.05 -15.42 5.73
N GLY A 43 -2.21 -15.06 6.71
CA GLY A 43 -0.90 -14.43 6.48
C GLY A 43 -0.96 -12.94 6.12
N TYR A 44 -2.15 -12.33 6.08
CA TYR A 44 -2.35 -10.90 5.92
C TYR A 44 -3.61 -10.44 6.67
N VAL A 45 -3.74 -9.14 6.90
CA VAL A 45 -4.94 -8.52 7.46
C VAL A 45 -5.03 -7.06 6.99
N VAL A 46 -6.25 -6.54 6.83
CA VAL A 46 -6.48 -5.11 6.59
C VAL A 46 -7.02 -4.47 7.87
N ILE A 47 -6.31 -3.47 8.37
CA ILE A 47 -6.68 -2.74 9.58
C ILE A 47 -7.23 -1.36 9.22
N SER A 48 -8.32 -0.94 9.87
CA SER A 48 -8.89 0.41 9.75
C SER A 48 -8.67 1.23 11.01
N ASP A 49 -8.92 2.54 10.90
CA ASP A 49 -8.86 3.50 12.02
C ASP A 49 -7.49 3.67 12.68
N VAL A 50 -6.41 3.28 12.00
CA VAL A 50 -5.03 3.37 12.51
C VAL A 50 -4.63 4.82 12.80
N LEU A 51 -5.01 5.74 11.91
CA LEU A 51 -4.74 7.16 12.03
C LEU A 51 -6.05 7.94 11.96
N ASN A 52 -6.12 9.04 12.70
CA ASN A 52 -7.17 10.03 12.57
C ASN A 52 -6.89 11.00 11.40
N GLN A 53 -7.85 11.87 11.07
CA GLN A 53 -7.74 12.76 9.91
C GLN A 53 -6.57 13.76 10.01
N GLU A 54 -6.31 14.29 11.20
CA GLU A 54 -5.20 15.22 11.44
C GLU A 54 -3.84 14.53 11.22
N GLU A 55 -3.69 13.32 11.77
CA GLU A 55 -2.49 12.51 11.58
C GLU A 55 -2.27 12.16 10.11
N ILE A 56 -3.34 11.80 9.38
CA ILE A 56 -3.26 11.52 7.95
C ILE A 56 -2.77 12.75 7.19
N ASP A 57 -3.30 13.93 7.49
CA ASP A 57 -2.94 15.16 6.78
C ASP A 57 -1.51 15.59 7.08
N GLU A 58 -1.05 15.42 8.31
CA GLU A 58 0.35 15.70 8.68
C GLU A 58 1.32 14.72 8.01
N ASN A 59 1.02 13.42 8.02
CA ASN A 59 1.85 12.42 7.34
C ASN A 59 1.93 12.68 5.83
N LYS A 60 0.83 13.11 5.19
CA LYS A 60 0.86 13.52 3.78
C LYS A 60 1.78 14.72 3.54
N LYS A 61 1.80 15.71 4.44
CA LYS A 61 2.73 16.85 4.31
C LYS A 61 4.19 16.39 4.44
N LEU A 62 4.48 15.53 5.41
CA LEU A 62 5.83 14.99 5.62
C LEU A 62 6.31 14.18 4.41
N LEU A 63 5.43 13.33 3.85
CA LEU A 63 5.74 12.59 2.62
C LEU A 63 6.08 13.54 1.47
N TRP A 64 5.26 14.57 1.25
CA TRP A 64 5.51 15.53 0.17
C TRP A 64 6.79 16.30 0.37
N LYS A 65 7.07 16.76 1.60
CA LYS A 65 8.35 17.38 1.93
C LYS A 65 9.52 16.48 1.58
N PHE A 66 9.46 15.20 1.95
CA PHE A 66 10.50 14.23 1.63
C PHE A 66 10.70 14.08 0.11
N LEU A 67 9.61 13.95 -0.66
CA LEU A 67 9.68 13.80 -2.12
C LEU A 67 10.23 15.04 -2.83
N GLU A 68 9.81 16.23 -2.38
CA GLU A 68 10.29 17.51 -2.90
C GLU A 68 11.78 17.69 -2.58
N ASP A 69 12.20 17.42 -1.34
CA ASP A 69 13.61 17.48 -0.94
C ASP A 69 14.47 16.44 -1.71
N ALA A 70 13.99 15.20 -1.85
CA ALA A 70 14.71 14.12 -2.53
C ALA A 70 14.91 14.35 -4.03
N SER A 71 14.02 15.11 -4.66
CA SER A 71 14.10 15.48 -6.08
C SER A 71 14.77 16.84 -6.31
N ASN A 72 15.36 17.46 -5.28
CA ASN A 72 15.87 18.85 -5.34
C ASN A 72 14.82 19.85 -5.87
N GLY A 73 13.55 19.62 -5.55
CA GLY A 73 12.41 20.43 -5.99
C GLY A 73 11.94 20.17 -7.43
N GLN A 74 12.46 19.17 -8.13
CA GLN A 74 11.99 18.81 -9.47
C GLN A 74 10.60 18.19 -9.44
N MET A 75 10.30 17.35 -8.45
CA MET A 75 8.94 16.86 -8.18
C MET A 75 8.23 17.85 -7.27
N ARG A 76 6.99 18.23 -7.60
CA ARG A 76 6.18 19.16 -6.79
C ARG A 76 4.76 18.65 -6.58
N ARG A 77 4.25 18.80 -5.35
CA ARG A 77 2.91 18.34 -4.94
C ARG A 77 1.78 18.89 -5.80
N ASP A 78 1.90 20.15 -6.18
CA ASP A 78 0.88 20.93 -6.89
C ASP A 78 1.03 20.86 -8.42
N GLN A 79 2.01 20.10 -8.93
CA GLN A 79 2.33 20.01 -10.36
C GLN A 79 2.43 18.55 -10.81
N PRO A 80 1.29 17.88 -11.09
CA PRO A 80 1.25 16.46 -11.46
C PRO A 80 2.15 16.08 -12.65
N GLU A 81 2.39 17.02 -13.57
CA GLU A 81 3.31 16.85 -14.70
C GLU A 81 4.75 16.50 -14.26
N THR A 82 5.15 16.95 -13.07
CA THR A 82 6.49 16.70 -12.51
C THR A 82 6.66 15.29 -11.93
N TRP A 83 5.57 14.51 -11.79
CA TRP A 83 5.63 13.22 -11.10
C TRP A 83 6.21 12.10 -11.96
N SER A 84 6.24 12.28 -13.28
CA SER A 84 6.57 11.23 -14.25
C SER A 84 8.06 11.11 -14.61
N ASN A 85 8.86 12.16 -14.38
CA ASN A 85 10.32 12.12 -14.52
C ASN A 85 11.00 13.10 -13.55
N PRO A 86 11.20 12.71 -12.28
CA PRO A 86 11.66 13.61 -11.21
C PRO A 86 13.19 13.59 -10.98
N TRP A 87 13.98 13.05 -11.92
CA TRP A 87 15.42 12.82 -11.81
C TRP A 87 16.22 13.52 -12.92
#